data_AF-A0A5C9BZ67-F1
#
_entry.id   AF-A0A5C9BZ67-F1
#
_cell.length_a   1.000
_cell.length_b   1.000
_cell.length_c   1.000
_cell.angle_alpha   90.00
_cell.angle_beta   90.00
_cell.angle_gamma   90.00
#
_symmetry.space_group_name_H-M   'P 1'
#
loop_
_entity.id
_entity.type
_entity.pdbx_description
1 polymer ?
#
loop_
_entity_poly.entity_id
_entity_poly.type
_entity_poly.pdbx_seq_one_letter_code
_entity_poly.pdbx_strand_id
1 'polypeptide(L)'
;MPSVDRAGFDALLAKHKGKVVLVDYWATWCGPCRKKFPHTVALAKQHEADEFVVIGVSLDDKDSQEVIEKFLADQHATFENVRAANGADDMEAFEIPNE
;
A
#
# COMPACT_ATOMS: atom_id res chain seq x y z
N MET A 1 4.70 4.35 10.16
CA MET A 1 3.79 3.46 9.41
C MET A 1 4.09 2.02 9.83
N PRO A 2 3.09 1.16 10.07
CA PRO A 2 3.34 -0.21 10.51
C PRO A 2 3.90 -1.07 9.37
N SER A 3 4.77 -2.03 9.71
CA SER A 3 5.21 -3.07 8.78
C SER A 3 4.36 -4.33 8.92
N VAL A 4 4.13 -5.05 7.81
CA VAL A 4 3.37 -6.29 7.76
C VAL A 4 4.15 -7.37 7.00
N ASP A 5 4.12 -8.58 7.53
CA ASP A 5 4.50 -9.81 6.80
C ASP A 5 3.26 -10.44 6.14
N ARG A 6 3.38 -11.65 5.60
CA ARG A 6 2.25 -12.37 4.98
C ARG A 6 1.07 -12.53 5.95
N ALA A 7 1.31 -12.94 7.19
CA ALA A 7 0.24 -13.14 8.16
C ALA A 7 -0.44 -11.83 8.56
N GLY A 8 0.34 -10.76 8.74
CA GLY A 8 -0.17 -9.41 8.99
C GLY A 8 -1.00 -8.87 7.83
N PHE A 9 -0.58 -9.13 6.60
CA PHE A 9 -1.32 -8.76 5.39
C PHE A 9 -2.62 -9.55 5.25
N ASP A 10 -2.61 -10.87 5.48
CA ASP A 10 -3.82 -11.70 5.45
C ASP A 10 -4.84 -11.24 6.51
N ALA A 11 -4.38 -10.89 7.71
CA ALA A 11 -5.23 -10.32 8.75
C ALA A 11 -5.81 -8.96 8.35
N LEU A 12 -5.01 -8.13 7.67
CA LEU A 12 -5.44 -6.84 7.14
C LEU A 12 -6.51 -7.01 6.06
N LEU A 13 -6.37 -7.98 5.15
CA LEU A 13 -7.41 -8.29 4.16
C LEU A 13 -8.68 -8.83 4.83
N ALA A 14 -8.54 -9.72 5.83
CA ALA A 14 -9.67 -10.28 6.56
C ALA A 14 -10.50 -9.21 7.29
N LYS A 15 -9.87 -8.14 7.79
CA LYS A 15 -10.55 -6.97 8.39
C LYS A 15 -11.49 -6.26 7.42
N HIS A 16 -11.22 -6.33 6.12
CA HIS A 16 -12.02 -5.71 5.06
C HIS A 16 -12.87 -6.71 4.28
N LYS A 17 -13.10 -7.91 4.82
CA LYS A 17 -13.93 -8.95 4.18
C LYS A 17 -15.33 -8.43 3.86
N GLY A 18 -15.80 -8.67 2.64
CA GLY A 18 -17.08 -8.19 2.13
C GLY A 18 -16.98 -6.88 1.35
N LYS A 19 -15.83 -6.20 1.41
CA LYS A 19 -15.53 -5.00 0.61
C LYS A 19 -14.73 -5.35 -0.63
N VAL A 20 -14.80 -4.50 -1.64
CA VAL A 20 -13.85 -4.50 -2.76
C VAL A 20 -12.58 -3.82 -2.27
N VAL A 21 -11.45 -4.54 -2.32
CA VAL A 21 -10.17 -4.01 -1.86
C VAL A 21 -9.25 -3.83 -3.07
N LEU A 22 -8.81 -2.60 -3.29
CA LEU A 22 -7.67 -2.29 -4.16
C LEU A 22 -6.40 -2.27 -3.33
N VAL A 23 -5.42 -3.08 -3.71
CA VAL A 23 -4.08 -3.05 -3.13
C VAL A 23 -3.14 -2.36 -4.11
N ASP A 24 -2.54 -1.24 -3.68
CA ASP A 24 -1.54 -0.50 -4.46
C ASP A 24 -0.15 -0.81 -3.91
N TYR A 25 0.60 -1.63 -4.65
CA TYR A 25 2.00 -1.91 -4.34
C TYR A 25 2.88 -0.83 -4.95
N TRP A 26 3.64 -0.15 -4.11
CA TRP A 26 4.43 1.00 -4.53
C TRP A 26 5.75 1.09 -3.77
N ALA A 27 6.66 1.93 -4.25
CA ALA A 27 7.86 2.27 -3.51
C ALA A 27 8.35 3.68 -3.84
N THR A 28 9.10 4.30 -2.93
CA THR A 28 9.65 5.66 -3.11
C THR A 28 10.72 5.70 -4.22
N TRP A 29 11.41 4.58 -4.44
CA TRP A 29 12.34 4.37 -5.54
C TRP A 29 11.65 3.97 -6.85
N CYS A 30 10.38 3.56 -6.83
CA CYS A 30 9.63 3.20 -8.03
C CYS A 30 9.04 4.43 -8.73
N GLY A 31 9.76 4.94 -9.74
CA GLY A 31 9.34 6.10 -10.52
C GLY A 31 7.93 5.99 -11.13
N PRO A 32 7.58 4.89 -11.82
CA PRO A 32 6.22 4.69 -12.35
C PRO A 32 5.14 4.65 -11.26
N CYS A 33 5.40 3.98 -10.14
CA CYS A 33 4.46 3.89 -9.01
C CYS A 33 4.14 5.30 -8.49
N ARG A 34 5.18 6.11 -8.24
CA ARG A 34 5.01 7.50 -7.78
C ARG A 34 4.22 8.38 -8.74
N LYS A 35 4.37 8.17 -10.05
CA LYS A 35 3.57 8.90 -11.06
C LYS A 35 2.10 8.51 -11.03
N LYS A 36 1.79 7.26 -10.70
CA LYS A 36 0.41 6.74 -10.64
C LYS A 36 -0.26 7.00 -9.28
N PHE A 37 0.52 7.07 -8.20
CA PHE A 37 0.03 7.20 -6.83
C PHE A 37 -1.00 8.33 -6.59
N PRO A 38 -0.88 9.54 -7.18
CA PRO A 38 -1.92 10.55 -7.07
C PRO A 38 -3.32 10.09 -7.52
N HIS A 39 -3.39 9.22 -8.54
CA HIS A 39 -4.65 8.64 -8.99
C HIS A 39 -5.23 7.68 -7.97
N THR A 40 -4.38 6.88 -7.30
CA THR A 40 -4.79 6.03 -6.18
C THR A 40 -5.38 6.85 -5.04
N VAL A 41 -4.72 7.95 -4.66
CA VAL A 41 -5.24 8.90 -3.64
C VAL A 41 -6.60 9.45 -4.04
N ALA A 42 -6.75 9.89 -5.29
CA ALA A 42 -8.02 10.42 -5.80
C ALA A 42 -9.14 9.37 -5.76
N LEU A 43 -8.84 8.12 -6.14
CA LEU A 43 -9.81 7.02 -6.13
C LEU A 43 -10.23 6.67 -4.70
N ALA A 44 -9.27 6.58 -3.78
CA ALA A 44 -9.55 6.34 -2.36
C ALA A 44 -10.52 7.40 -1.81
N LYS A 45 -10.25 8.68 -2.08
CA LYS A 45 -11.08 9.80 -1.64
C LYS A 45 -12.46 9.82 -2.27
N GLN A 46 -12.58 9.46 -3.55
CA GLN A 46 -13.86 9.44 -4.27
C GLN A 46 -14.82 8.39 -3.69
N HIS A 47 -14.28 7.32 -3.11
CA HIS A 47 -15.04 6.15 -2.66
C HIS A 47 -14.99 5.93 -1.14
N GLU A 48 -14.61 6.95 -0.35
CA GLU A 48 -14.51 6.87 1.12
C GLU A 48 -15.83 6.44 1.82
N ALA A 49 -16.98 6.64 1.18
CA ALA A 49 -18.30 6.29 1.72
C ALA A 49 -18.85 4.93 1.23
N ASP A 50 -18.14 4.25 0.32
CA ASP A 50 -18.60 3.02 -0.34
C ASP A 50 -18.01 1.75 0.30
N GLU A 51 -18.43 0.57 -0.17
CA GLU A 51 -17.79 -0.73 0.16
C GLU A 51 -16.45 -0.95 -0.57
N PHE A 52 -15.71 0.13 -0.83
CA PHE A 52 -14.42 0.12 -1.52
C PHE A 52 -13.31 0.61 -0.59
N VAL A 53 -12.19 -0.11 -0.56
CA VAL A 53 -11.05 0.20 0.31
C VAL A 53 -9.78 0.19 -0.51
N VAL A 54 -8.91 1.17 -0.27
CA VAL A 54 -7.55 1.17 -0.79
C VAL A 54 -6.58 0.85 0.32
N ILE A 55 -5.67 -0.07 0.06
CA ILE A 55 -4.53 -0.40 0.92
C ILE A 55 -3.25 -0.14 0.13
N GLY A 56 -2.41 0.77 0.61
CA GLY A 56 -1.08 0.99 0.06
C GLY A 56 -0.06 0.08 0.73
N VAL A 57 0.70 -0.69 -0.05
CA VAL A 57 1.79 -1.53 0.44
C VAL A 57 3.11 -1.01 -0.11
N SER A 58 3.89 -0.39 0.77
CA SER A 58 5.22 0.12 0.45
C SER A 58 6.23 -1.03 0.44
N LEU A 59 6.93 -1.20 -0.69
CA LEU A 59 7.99 -2.19 -0.90
C LEU A 59 9.39 -1.66 -0.55
N ASP A 60 9.47 -0.44 -0.02
CA ASP A 60 10.70 0.11 0.54
C ASP A 60 11.19 -0.67 1.77
N ASP A 61 12.52 -0.68 1.93
CA ASP A 61 13.19 -1.31 3.08
C ASP A 61 12.90 -0.58 4.39
N LYS A 62 13.16 -1.27 5.51
CA LYS A 62 12.92 -0.76 6.88
C LYS A 62 13.58 0.60 7.17
N ASP A 63 14.71 0.87 6.53
CA ASP A 63 15.49 2.10 6.78
C ASP A 63 14.90 3.32 6.02
N SER A 64 13.89 3.10 5.17
CA SER A 64 13.25 4.15 4.36
C SER A 64 12.01 4.76 5.03
N GLN A 65 11.74 4.43 6.29
CA GLN A 65 10.52 4.80 7.02
C GLN A 65 10.18 6.30 6.91
N GLU A 66 11.18 7.16 7.11
CA GLU A 66 11.00 8.62 7.06
C GLU A 66 10.67 9.11 5.63
N VAL A 67 11.30 8.53 4.61
CA VAL A 67 11.07 8.88 3.20
C VAL A 67 9.65 8.49 2.78
N ILE A 68 9.19 7.32 3.22
CA ILE A 68 7.83 6.83 2.96
C ILE A 68 6.80 7.77 3.59
N GLU A 69 6.96 8.09 4.88
CA GLU A 69 6.02 8.96 5.59
C GLU A 69 5.96 10.36 4.99
N LYS A 70 7.11 10.90 4.60
CA LYS A 70 7.19 12.18 3.89
C LYS A 70 6.44 12.12 2.56
N PHE A 71 6.66 11.07 1.76
CA PHE A 71 5.96 10.92 0.49
C PHE A 71 4.45 10.84 0.70
N LEU A 72 3.96 10.02 1.64
CA LEU A 72 2.54 9.91 1.94
C LEU A 72 1.92 11.23 2.38
N ALA A 73 2.65 12.01 3.20
CA ALA A 73 2.24 13.35 3.62
C ALA A 73 2.15 14.31 2.43
N ASP A 74 3.17 14.32 1.56
CA ASP A 74 3.20 15.16 0.35
C ASP A 74 2.08 14.79 -0.64
N GLN A 75 1.67 13.52 -0.66
CA GLN A 75 0.56 13.03 -1.48
C GLN A 75 -0.82 13.22 -0.82
N HIS A 76 -0.87 13.66 0.44
CA HIS A 76 -2.09 13.70 1.25
C HIS A 76 -2.83 12.35 1.28
N ALA A 77 -2.07 11.25 1.35
CA ALA A 77 -2.63 9.90 1.37
C ALA A 77 -3.24 9.59 2.74
N THR A 78 -4.58 9.53 2.80
CA THR A 78 -5.35 9.27 4.04
C THR A 78 -5.81 7.83 4.19
N PHE A 79 -5.71 7.01 3.14
CA PHE A 79 -6.09 5.60 3.15
C PHE A 79 -5.08 4.73 3.92
N GLU A 80 -5.45 3.48 4.20
CA GLU A 80 -4.64 2.57 5.02
C GLU A 80 -3.33 2.24 4.28
N ASN A 81 -2.19 2.59 4.88
CA ASN A 81 -0.86 2.35 4.31
C ASN A 81 0.00 1.53 5.27
N VAL A 82 0.70 0.54 4.73
CA VAL A 82 1.61 -0.39 5.44
C VAL A 82 2.91 -0.56 4.67
N ARG A 83 3.97 -1.02 5.35
CA ARG A 83 5.25 -1.38 4.72
C ARG A 83 5.38 -2.89 4.68
N ALA A 84 5.85 -3.48 3.58
CA ALA A 84 6.27 -4.87 3.57
C ALA A 84 7.42 -5.08 4.57
N ALA A 85 7.38 -6.13 5.37
CA ALA A 85 8.38 -6.39 6.41
C ALA A 85 9.79 -6.48 5.82
N ASN A 86 9.92 -7.19 4.69
CA ASN A 86 11.17 -7.45 3.96
C ASN A 86 11.25 -6.68 2.63
N GLY A 87 10.51 -5.57 2.48
CA GLY A 87 10.57 -4.75 1.28
C GLY A 87 10.07 -5.49 0.04
N ALA A 88 10.79 -5.37 -1.08
CA ALA A 88 10.41 -5.97 -2.36
C ALA A 88 10.43 -7.51 -2.35
N ASP A 89 11.17 -8.13 -1.44
CA ASP A 89 11.24 -9.59 -1.33
C ASP A 89 9.90 -10.23 -0.93
N ASP A 90 9.02 -9.46 -0.27
CA ASP A 90 7.68 -9.93 0.09
C ASP A 90 6.69 -9.94 -1.10
N MET A 91 7.06 -9.39 -2.28
CA MET A 91 6.15 -9.36 -3.46
C MET A 91 5.71 -10.77 -3.89
N GLU A 92 6.64 -11.73 -3.89
CA GLU A 92 6.33 -13.13 -4.19
C GLU A 92 5.45 -13.75 -3.10
N ALA A 93 5.67 -13.35 -1.85
CA ALA A 93 4.91 -13.82 -0.70
C ALA A 93 3.45 -13.31 -0.73
N PHE A 94 3.15 -12.22 -1.42
CA PHE A 94 1.78 -11.73 -1.60
C PHE A 94 1.06 -12.31 -2.82
N GLU A 95 1.59 -13.37 -3.44
CA GLU A 95 0.98 -14.06 -4.60
C GLU A 95 0.69 -13.13 -5.78
N ILE A 96 1.55 -12.14 -6.03
CA ILE A 96 1.54 -11.37 -7.27
C ILE A 96 2.44 -12.12 -8.25
N PRO A 97 1.90 -12.95 -9.17
CA PRO A 97 2.74 -13.58 -10.18
C PRO A 97 3.41 -12.48 -11.01
N ASN A 98 4.74 -12.54 -11.10
CA ASN A 98 5.49 -11.78 -12.09
C ASN A 98 4.95 -12.18 -13.47
N GLU A 99 4.33 -11.25 -14.18
CA GLU A 99 4.13 -11.38 -15.63
C GLU A 99 5.48 -11.47 -16.36
#